data_AF-A0A932WJS7-F1
#
_entry.id   AF-A0A932WJS7-F1
#
_cell.length_a   1.000
_cell.length_b   1.000
_cell.length_c   1.000
_cell.angle_alpha   90.00
_cell.angle_beta   90.00
_cell.angle_gamma   90.00
#
_symmetry.space_group_name_H-M   'P 1'
#
loop_
_entity.id
_entity.type
_entity.pdbx_description
1 polymer ?
#
loop_
_entity_poly.entity_id
_entity_poly.type
_entity_poly.pdbx_seq_one_letter_code
_entity_poly.pdbx_strand_id
1 'polypeptide(L)'
;MPNLFVYGTLMFPEVLEIVLGHPQKSDSALLEEYRRYALRTEVFPIIRSGSGHRVKGLIIRDLSSEDIERVNPPTLCHGSPLSLRS
;
A
#
# COMPACT_ATOMS: atom_id res chain seq x y z
N MET A 1 10.90 -12.25 5.42
CA MET A 1 9.59 -11.59 5.56
C MET A 1 9.51 -10.41 4.61
N PRO A 2 8.35 -10.16 3.97
CA PRO A 2 8.13 -8.99 3.11
C PRO A 2 8.03 -7.68 3.90
N ASN A 3 8.41 -6.58 3.23
CA ASN A 3 8.13 -5.22 3.68
C ASN A 3 7.03 -4.62 2.79
N LEU A 4 6.10 -3.89 3.37
CA LEU A 4 4.97 -3.30 2.66
C LEU A 4 5.02 -1.77 2.72
N PHE A 5 4.95 -1.12 1.56
CA PHE A 5 4.80 0.32 1.47
C PHE A 5 3.31 0.69 1.40
N VAL A 6 2.87 1.58 2.29
CA VAL A 6 1.49 2.05 2.36
C VAL A 6 1.41 3.57 2.24
N TYR A 7 0.36 4.07 1.58
CA TYR A 7 0.26 5.49 1.19
C TYR A 7 -1.18 6.05 1.29
N GLY A 8 -2.04 5.37 2.04
CA GLY A 8 -3.44 5.70 2.24
C GLY A 8 -3.88 5.41 3.68
N THR A 9 -5.06 4.81 3.86
CA THR A 9 -5.66 4.57 5.19
C THR A 9 -4.79 3.73 6.13
N LEU A 10 -3.96 2.82 5.59
CA LEU A 10 -3.02 2.02 6.39
C LEU A 10 -1.83 2.82 6.95
N MET A 11 -1.73 4.12 6.66
CA MET A 11 -0.72 5.00 7.28
C MET A 11 -1.06 5.36 8.74
N PHE A 12 -2.30 5.11 9.19
CA PHE A 12 -2.70 5.37 10.58
C PHE A 12 -2.41 4.12 11.43
N PRO A 13 -1.56 4.21 12.47
CA PRO A 13 -1.20 3.06 13.30
C PRO A 13 -2.40 2.33 13.90
N GLU A 14 -3.41 3.07 14.34
CA GLU A 14 -4.66 2.53 14.90
C GLU A 14 -5.41 1.66 13.88
N VAL A 15 -5.49 2.11 12.62
CA VAL A 15 -6.15 1.34 11.55
C VAL A 15 -5.32 0.10 11.22
N LEU A 16 -3.99 0.24 11.16
CA LEU A 16 -3.10 -0.87 10.89
C LEU A 16 -3.22 -1.97 11.95
N GLU A 17 -3.25 -1.59 13.23
CA GLU A 17 -3.41 -2.51 14.35
C GLU A 17 -4.77 -3.23 14.31
N ILE A 18 -5.85 -2.52 13.97
CA ILE A 18 -7.18 -3.13 13.79
C ILE A 18 -7.17 -4.14 12.64
N VAL A 19 -6.55 -3.81 11.50
CA VAL A 19 -6.50 -4.69 10.32
C VAL A 19 -5.65 -5.92 10.57
N LEU A 20 -4.49 -5.76 11.22
CA LEU A 20 -3.56 -6.87 11.50
C LEU A 20 -3.96 -7.69 12.74
N GLY A 21 -4.70 -7.11 13.66
CA GLY A 21 -5.03 -7.71 14.95
C GLY A 21 -3.90 -7.64 15.99
N HIS A 22 -2.82 -6.91 15.70
CA HIS A 22 -1.71 -6.66 16.60
C HIS A 22 -0.97 -5.37 16.22
N PRO A 23 -0.26 -4.73 17.15
CA PRO A 23 0.54 -3.55 16.84
C PRO A 23 1.67 -3.90 15.87
N GLN A 24 1.96 -2.97 14.95
CA GLN A 24 3.15 -3.03 14.12
C GLN A 24 3.94 -1.73 14.08
N LYS A 25 5.24 -1.86 13.90
CA LYS A 25 6.13 -0.72 13.69
C LYS A 25 6.12 -0.33 12.22
N SER A 26 6.09 0.97 12.00
CA SER A 26 6.15 1.56 10.67
C SER A 26 7.08 2.74 10.66
N ASP A 27 7.92 2.85 9.63
CA ASP A 27 8.83 3.99 9.44
C ASP A 27 8.31 4.88 8.32
N SER A 28 8.59 6.18 8.40
CA SER A 28 8.34 7.09 7.28
C SER A 28 9.19 6.71 6.07
N ALA A 29 8.57 6.61 4.90
CA ALA A 29 9.24 6.22 3.67
C ALA A 29 8.85 7.12 2.48
N LEU A 30 9.78 7.25 1.54
CA LEU A 30 9.55 7.92 0.26
C LEU A 30 9.70 6.91 -0.85
N LEU A 31 8.67 6.82 -1.70
CA LEU A 31 8.71 6.03 -2.92
C LEU A 31 9.07 6.95 -4.09
N GLU A 32 10.30 6.83 -4.60
CA GLU A 32 10.84 7.64 -5.69
C GLU A 32 10.42 7.11 -7.07
N GLU A 33 10.33 7.99 -8.06
CA GLU A 33 9.88 7.67 -9.43
C GLU A 33 8.42 7.19 -9.50
N TYR A 34 7.60 7.57 -8.51
CA TYR A 34 6.17 7.27 -8.46
C TYR A 34 5.35 8.54 -8.18
N ARG A 35 4.16 8.60 -8.77
CA ARG A 35 3.20 9.70 -8.59
C ARG A 35 1.85 9.14 -8.15
N ARG A 36 1.24 9.81 -7.17
CA ARG A 36 -0.12 9.53 -6.69
C ARG A 36 -1.13 10.28 -7.56
N TYR A 37 -2.11 9.55 -8.09
CA TYR A 37 -3.23 10.09 -8.87
C TYR A 37 -4.52 9.93 -8.07
N ALA A 38 -5.23 11.03 -7.84
CA ALA A 38 -6.60 10.98 -7.36
C ALA A 38 -7.51 10.81 -8.58
N LEU A 39 -8.14 9.64 -8.73
CA LEU A 39 -9.14 9.41 -9.76
C LEU A 39 -10.49 9.96 -9.26
N ARG A 40 -11.18 10.72 -10.12
CA ARG A 40 -12.54 11.23 -9.79
C ARG A 40 -13.58 10.11 -9.61
N THR A 41 -13.31 8.94 -10.15
CA THR A 41 -14.25 7.80 -10.21
C THR A 41 -13.89 6.65 -9.27
N GLU A 42 -12.76 6.72 -8.57
CA GLU A 42 -12.36 5.69 -7.61
C GLU A 42 -12.16 6.28 -6.22
N VAL A 43 -12.59 5.51 -5.22
CA VAL A 43 -12.49 5.89 -3.79
C VAL A 43 -11.04 5.83 -3.30
N PHE A 44 -10.15 5.12 -4.03
CA PHE A 44 -8.75 4.95 -3.66
C PHE A 44 -7.80 5.60 -4.69
N PRO A 45 -6.82 6.40 -4.24
CA PRO A 45 -5.82 6.97 -5.12
C PRO A 45 -4.91 5.88 -5.68
N ILE A 46 -4.57 5.97 -6.97
CA ILE A 46 -3.67 5.01 -7.64
C ILE A 46 -2.25 5.57 -7.65
N ILE A 47 -1.25 4.70 -7.48
CA ILE A 47 0.15 5.01 -7.74
C ILE A 47 0.55 4.49 -9.12
N ARG A 48 1.17 5.34 -9.94
CA ARG A 48 1.87 4.93 -11.17
C ARG A 48 3.29 5.45 -11.20
N SER A 49 4.15 4.75 -11.94
CA SER A 49 5.49 5.23 -12.24
C SER A 49 5.41 6.61 -12.89
N GLY A 50 6.21 7.53 -12.40
CA GLY A 50 6.25 8.92 -12.83
C GLY A 50 7.59 9.51 -12.44
N SER A 51 8.43 9.76 -13.45
CA SER A 51 9.80 10.22 -13.21
C SER A 51 9.83 11.59 -12.55
N GLY A 52 10.75 11.78 -11.58
CA GLY A 52 10.88 13.02 -10.82
C GLY A 52 9.78 13.25 -9.77
N HIS A 53 8.93 12.24 -9.52
CA HIS A 53 7.90 12.31 -8.49
C HIS A 53 8.22 11.40 -7.31
N ARG A 54 7.75 11.82 -6.14
CA ARG A 54 7.91 11.09 -4.89
C ARG A 54 6.57 10.97 -4.18
N VAL A 55 6.24 9.78 -3.70
CA VAL A 55 5.08 9.55 -2.84
C VAL A 55 5.54 9.37 -1.40
N LYS A 56 4.97 10.16 -0.48
CA LYS A 56 5.14 9.98 0.96
C LYS A 56 4.23 8.86 1.44
N GLY A 57 4.79 7.94 2.22
CA GLY A 57 4.08 6.83 2.81
C GLY A 57 4.80 6.31 4.05
N LEU A 58 4.37 5.13 4.50
CA LEU A 58 5.04 4.38 5.54
C LEU A 58 5.53 3.04 4.99
N ILE A 59 6.62 2.53 5.54
CA ILE A 59 7.05 1.14 5.34
C ILE A 59 6.77 0.35 6.62
N ILE A 60 5.98 -0.71 6.46
CA ILE A 60 5.72 -1.68 7.51
C ILE A 60 6.68 -2.84 7.27
N ARG A 61 7.44 -3.20 8.29
CA ARG A 61 8.48 -4.22 8.21
C ARG A 61 8.02 -5.51 8.83
N ASP A 62 8.69 -6.60 8.45
CA ASP A 62 8.59 -7.89 9.13
C ASP A 62 7.16 -8.47 9.16
N LEU A 63 6.38 -8.22 8.11
CA LEU A 63 5.04 -8.77 7.99
C LEU A 63 5.10 -10.29 7.75
N SER A 64 4.22 -11.02 8.44
CA SER A 64 3.99 -12.44 8.19
C SER A 64 3.14 -12.64 6.93
N SER A 65 3.06 -13.88 6.44
CA SER A 65 2.17 -14.20 5.31
C SER A 65 0.69 -13.92 5.64
N GLU A 66 0.29 -14.15 6.89
CA GLU A 66 -1.07 -13.88 7.36
C GLU A 66 -1.38 -12.37 7.37
N ASP A 67 -0.39 -11.55 7.73
CA ASP A 67 -0.54 -10.09 7.71
C ASP A 67 -0.76 -9.57 6.29
N ILE A 68 -0.03 -10.14 5.32
CA ILE A 68 -0.18 -9.81 3.90
C ILE A 68 -1.60 -10.16 3.40
N GLU A 69 -2.13 -11.31 3.82
CA GLU A 69 -3.51 -11.69 3.49
C GLU A 69 -4.55 -10.78 4.15
N ARG A 70 -4.30 -10.31 5.38
CA ARG A 70 -5.20 -9.37 6.07
C ARG A 70 -5.28 -8.00 5.39
N VAL A 71 -4.15 -7.46 4.93
CA VAL A 71 -4.12 -6.15 4.26
C VAL A 71 -4.56 -6.21 2.80
N ASN A 72 -4.42 -7.37 2.15
CA ASN A 72 -4.85 -7.61 0.79
C ASN A 72 -5.65 -8.92 0.71
N PRO A 73 -6.88 -8.94 1.27
CA PRO A 73 -7.69 -10.13 1.24
C PRO A 73 -7.98 -10.54 -0.21
N PRO A 74 -7.88 -11.83 -0.55
CA PRO A 74 -7.98 -12.33 -1.92
C PRO A 74 -9.32 -11.97 -2.60
N THR A 75 -10.35 -11.65 -1.82
CA THR A 75 -11.65 -11.15 -2.30
C THR A 75 -11.58 -9.77 -2.95
N LEU A 76 -10.58 -8.93 -2.63
CA LEU A 76 -10.35 -7.63 -3.27
C LEU A 76 -9.71 -7.75 -4.66
N CYS A 77 -9.25 -8.95 -5.06
CA CYS A 77 -8.74 -9.22 -6.41
C CYS A 77 -9.86 -9.38 -7.47
N HIS A 78 -10.88 -8.50 -7.45
CA HIS A 78 -11.88 -8.39 -8.52
C HIS A 78 -11.53 -7.32 -9.58
N GLY A 79 -10.32 -6.75 -9.54
CA GLY A 79 -9.78 -5.89 -10.58
C GLY A 79 -8.74 -6.64 -11.41
N SER A 80 -8.96 -6.73 -12.72
CA SER A 80 -8.10 -7.41 -13.69
C SER A 80 -6.61 -7.12 -13.48
N PRO A 81 -5.71 -8.11 -13.65
CA PRO A 81 -4.29 -7.86 -13.64
C PRO A 81 -3.99 -6.89 -14.79
N LEU A 82 -3.53 -5.68 -14.45
CA LEU A 82 -2.89 -4.78 -15.40
C LEU A 82 -1.66 -5.52 -15.93
N SER A 83 -1.86 -6.21 -17.05
CA SER A 83 -0.79 -6.81 -17.85
C SER A 83 0.06 -5.66 -18.38
N LEU A 84 1.11 -5.31 -17.65
CA LEU A 84 2.24 -4.55 -18.14
C LEU A 84 2.92 -5.41 -19.21
N ARG A 85 2.41 -5.33 -20.44
CA ARG A 85 3.17 -5.72 -21.63
C ARG A 85 4.13 -4.57 -21.93
N SER A 86 5.42 -4.84 -21.75
CA SER A 86 6.53 -4.19 -22.43
C SER A 86 6.41 -4.30 -23.94
#